data_AF-A0A1G1BX37-F1
#
_entry.id   AF-A0A1G1BX37-F1
#
_cell.length_a   1.000
_cell.length_b   1.000
_cell.length_c   1.000
_cell.angle_alpha   90.00
_cell.angle_beta   90.00
_cell.angle_gamma   90.00
#
_symmetry.space_group_name_H-M   'P 1'
#
loop_
_entity.id
_entity.type
_entity.pdbx_description
1 polymer ?
#
loop_
_entity_poly.entity_id
_entity_poly.type
_entity_poly.pdbx_seq_one_letter_code
_entity_poly.pdbx_strand_id
1 'polypeptide(L)'
;MFLSSLNDPEKKGFLELASRAISADGKCTPLEEEILASYRYECGMPEFVVSIRPLEAIIEELRPAPRRTHRVVILELMGMLLADKDFADKERQFMQRLADTWQVDPSEYRRLTRWAKDFLDIVTDGYRLVGPLEEGR
;
A
#
# COMPACT_ATOMS: atom_id res chain seq x y z
N MET A 1 -1.28 -7.10 5.31
CA MET A 1 -1.00 -7.88 6.55
C MET A 1 -1.69 -7.31 7.79
N PHE A 2 -1.90 -5.99 7.86
CA PHE A 2 -2.54 -5.28 8.96
C PHE A 2 -3.88 -4.63 8.57
N LEU A 3 -4.34 -4.82 7.34
CA LEU A 3 -5.56 -4.21 6.79
C LEU A 3 -6.82 -4.76 7.48
N SER A 4 -6.77 -6.01 7.92
CA SER A 4 -7.83 -6.61 8.74
C SER A 4 -8.08 -5.86 10.06
N SER A 5 -7.10 -5.08 10.54
CA SER A 5 -7.21 -4.31 11.78
C SER A 5 -7.87 -2.94 11.63
N LEU A 6 -8.15 -2.51 10.40
CA LEU A 6 -8.86 -1.30 10.06
C LEU A 6 -10.38 -1.51 10.18
N ASN A 7 -11.13 -0.43 10.47
CA ASN A 7 -12.59 -0.47 10.35
C ASN A 7 -13.04 -0.35 8.88
N ASP A 8 -14.31 -0.60 8.60
CA ASP A 8 -14.81 -0.65 7.21
C ASP A 8 -14.63 0.66 6.42
N PRO A 9 -14.92 1.86 6.98
CA PRO A 9 -14.55 3.12 6.35
C PRO A 9 -13.06 3.24 6.02
N GLU A 10 -12.19 2.88 6.96
CA GLU A 10 -10.73 2.94 6.78
C GLU A 10 -10.25 1.97 5.70
N LYS A 11 -10.80 0.74 5.66
CA LYS A 11 -10.51 -0.25 4.62
C LYS A 11 -10.88 0.26 3.23
N LYS A 12 -12.07 0.86 3.09
CA LYS A 12 -12.52 1.45 1.82
C LYS A 12 -11.59 2.58 1.39
N GLY A 13 -11.26 3.49 2.32
CA GLY A 13 -10.32 4.58 2.06
C GLY A 13 -8.94 4.06 1.64
N PHE A 14 -8.43 3.03 2.32
CA PHE A 14 -7.18 2.38 1.96
C PHE A 14 -7.22 1.78 0.54
N LEU A 15 -8.25 1.02 0.18
CA LEU A 15 -8.36 0.41 -1.15
C LEU A 15 -8.46 1.45 -2.26
N GLU A 16 -9.11 2.59 -2.01
CA GLU A 16 -9.09 3.72 -2.94
C GLU A 16 -7.70 4.32 -3.09
N LEU A 17 -6.97 4.54 -1.98
CA LEU A 17 -5.59 5.03 -2.04
C LEU A 17 -4.67 4.04 -2.76
N ALA A 18 -4.76 2.75 -2.48
CA ALA A 18 -3.93 1.71 -3.09
C ALA A 18 -4.14 1.67 -4.61
N SER A 19 -5.39 1.72 -5.08
CA SER A 19 -5.65 1.79 -6.51
C SER A 19 -5.14 3.07 -7.17
N ARG A 20 -5.09 4.20 -6.46
CA ARG A 20 -4.54 5.45 -6.99
C ARG A 20 -3.02 5.46 -6.97
N ALA A 21 -2.41 4.77 -6.01
CA ALA A 21 -0.97 4.66 -5.87
C ALA A 21 -0.36 3.92 -7.06
N ILE A 22 -0.86 2.73 -7.39
CA ILE A 22 -0.39 1.88 -8.51
C ILE A 22 -0.75 2.42 -9.91
N SER A 23 -1.40 3.58 -9.97
CA SER A 23 -1.72 4.28 -11.22
C SER A 23 -1.14 5.68 -11.24
N ALA A 24 -0.37 6.06 -10.20
CA ALA A 24 0.14 7.41 -10.04
C ALA A 24 1.14 7.77 -11.14
N ASP A 25 1.99 6.83 -11.55
CA ASP A 25 2.99 7.06 -12.57
C ASP A 25 2.46 6.90 -14.02
N GLY A 26 1.30 6.24 -14.17
CA GLY A 26 0.65 5.91 -15.44
C GLY A 26 0.93 4.49 -15.92
N LYS A 27 1.58 3.66 -15.11
CA LYS A 27 1.84 2.24 -15.33
C LYS A 27 1.31 1.47 -14.13
N CYS A 28 0.83 0.27 -14.38
CA CYS A 28 0.39 -0.67 -13.36
C CYS A 28 1.00 -2.01 -13.75
N THR A 29 1.83 -2.57 -12.88
CA THR A 29 2.50 -3.84 -13.13
C THR A 29 1.60 -5.02 -12.71
N PRO A 30 1.77 -6.22 -13.31
CA PRO A 30 1.01 -7.40 -12.89
C PRO A 30 1.18 -7.74 -11.39
N LEU A 31 2.37 -7.47 -10.84
CA LEU A 31 2.67 -7.69 -9.43
C LEU A 31 1.86 -6.75 -8.53
N GLU A 32 1.74 -5.47 -8.90
CA GLU A 32 0.92 -4.51 -8.15
C GLU A 32 -0.57 -4.85 -8.20
N GLU A 33 -1.06 -5.33 -9.35
CA GLU A 33 -2.44 -5.83 -9.47
C GLU A 33 -2.69 -7.03 -8.56
N GLU A 34 -1.75 -7.98 -8.50
CA GLU A 34 -1.83 -9.15 -7.61
C GLU A 34 -1.83 -8.72 -6.13
N ILE A 35 -0.95 -7.80 -5.74
CA ILE A 35 -0.92 -7.26 -4.38
C ILE A 35 -2.22 -6.53 -4.06
N LEU A 36 -2.75 -5.70 -4.97
CA LEU A 36 -4.03 -5.00 -4.77
C LEU A 36 -5.18 -6.01 -4.63
N ALA A 37 -5.19 -7.09 -5.41
CA ALA A 37 -6.16 -8.16 -5.25
C ALA A 37 -6.06 -8.79 -3.86
N SER A 38 -4.85 -9.10 -3.38
CA SER A 38 -4.63 -9.63 -2.02
C SER A 38 -5.15 -8.69 -0.93
N TYR A 39 -5.00 -7.38 -1.11
CA TYR A 39 -5.51 -6.37 -0.18
C TYR A 39 -7.04 -6.32 -0.16
N ARG A 40 -7.69 -6.49 -1.30
CA ARG A 40 -9.16 -6.60 -1.36
C ARG A 40 -9.66 -7.78 -0.56
N TYR A 41 -8.99 -8.94 -0.68
CA TYR A 41 -9.32 -10.12 0.11
C TYR A 41 -9.09 -9.89 1.62
N GLU A 42 -7.97 -9.31 2.01
CA GLU A 42 -7.67 -9.04 3.42
C GLU A 42 -8.64 -8.02 4.05
N CYS A 43 -9.08 -7.02 3.27
CA CYS A 43 -10.13 -6.09 3.68
C CYS A 43 -11.53 -6.73 3.75
N GLY A 44 -11.71 -7.96 3.26
CA GLY A 44 -13.02 -8.61 3.15
C GLY A 44 -13.92 -7.99 2.06
N MET A 45 -13.32 -7.37 1.06
CA MET A 45 -14.01 -6.65 -0.03
C MET A 45 -13.47 -7.06 -1.41
N PRO A 46 -13.53 -8.36 -1.79
CA PRO A 46 -12.95 -8.84 -3.06
C PRO A 46 -13.53 -8.13 -4.30
N GLU A 47 -14.81 -7.78 -4.25
CA GLU A 47 -15.53 -7.10 -5.34
C GLU A 47 -15.44 -5.56 -5.27
N PHE A 48 -14.54 -5.00 -4.46
CA PHE A 48 -14.43 -3.55 -4.29
C PHE A 48 -14.21 -2.83 -5.63
N VAL A 49 -15.00 -1.80 -5.92
CA VAL A 49 -14.80 -0.95 -7.09
C VAL A 49 -14.39 0.43 -6.64
N VAL A 50 -13.31 0.93 -7.23
CA VAL A 50 -12.74 2.25 -6.92
C VAL A 50 -13.72 3.32 -7.37
N SER A 51 -13.93 4.33 -6.53
CA SER A 51 -14.86 5.39 -6.85
C SER A 51 -14.24 6.40 -7.82
N ILE A 52 -15.05 7.28 -8.40
CA ILE A 52 -14.59 8.38 -9.27
C ILE A 52 -14.25 9.63 -8.43
N ARG A 53 -14.10 9.49 -7.10
CA ARG A 53 -13.85 10.64 -6.21
C ARG A 53 -12.43 11.20 -6.36
N PRO A 54 -12.25 12.52 -6.14
CA PRO A 54 -10.92 13.14 -6.09
C PRO A 54 -10.03 12.48 -5.04
N LEU A 55 -8.74 12.32 -5.36
CA LEU A 55 -7.76 11.75 -4.43
C LEU A 55 -7.73 12.52 -3.11
N GLU A 56 -7.74 13.85 -3.19
CA GLU A 56 -7.70 14.74 -2.04
C GLU A 56 -8.86 14.47 -1.09
N ALA A 57 -10.07 14.20 -1.61
CA ALA A 57 -11.22 13.91 -0.76
C ALA A 57 -10.99 12.63 0.09
N ILE A 58 -10.33 11.61 -0.48
CA ILE A 58 -10.03 10.35 0.21
C ILE A 58 -8.95 10.58 1.30
N ILE A 59 -7.90 11.35 0.99
CA ILE A 59 -6.83 11.67 1.94
C ILE A 59 -7.40 12.44 3.14
N GLU A 60 -8.25 13.41 2.86
CA GLU A 60 -8.90 14.25 3.87
C GLU A 60 -9.91 13.49 4.73
N GLU A 61 -10.63 12.51 4.16
CA GLU A 61 -11.54 11.62 4.89
C GLU A 61 -10.80 10.76 5.93
N LEU A 62 -9.58 10.34 5.63
CA LEU A 62 -8.73 9.55 6.53
C LEU A 62 -7.91 10.40 7.51
N ARG A 63 -7.83 11.72 7.32
CA ARG A 63 -7.07 12.62 8.20
C ARG A 63 -7.46 12.54 9.69
N PRO A 64 -8.76 12.48 10.09
CA PRO A 64 -9.13 12.36 11.50
C PRO A 64 -8.93 10.96 12.09
N ALA A 65 -8.52 9.96 11.29
CA ALA A 65 -8.30 8.61 11.77
C ALA A 65 -7.17 8.56 12.83
N PRO A 66 -7.17 7.56 13.73
CA PRO A 66 -6.10 7.39 14.70
C PRO A 66 -4.73 7.23 14.02
N ARG A 67 -3.66 7.68 14.68
CA ARG A 67 -2.27 7.49 14.18
C ARG A 67 -1.94 6.05 13.79
N ARG A 68 -2.56 5.07 14.47
CA ARG A 68 -2.42 3.65 14.13
C ARG A 68 -2.88 3.37 12.69
N THR A 69 -4.00 3.95 12.27
CA THR A 69 -4.55 3.81 10.91
C THR A 69 -3.58 4.39 9.89
N HIS A 70 -3.06 5.59 10.11
CA HIS A 70 -2.07 6.20 9.20
C HIS A 70 -0.80 5.34 9.04
N ARG A 71 -0.31 4.74 10.14
CA ARG A 71 0.83 3.82 10.10
C ARG A 71 0.55 2.59 9.26
N VAL A 72 -0.62 1.97 9.44
CA VAL A 72 -1.05 0.81 8.65
C VAL A 72 -1.11 1.18 7.17
N VAL A 73 -1.79 2.29 6.84
CA VAL A 73 -1.93 2.74 5.44
C VAL A 73 -0.56 3.00 4.81
N ILE A 74 0.32 3.76 5.47
CA ILE A 74 1.66 4.04 4.93
C ILE A 74 2.47 2.77 4.73
N LEU A 75 2.47 1.87 5.71
CA LEU A 75 3.28 0.67 5.70
C LEU A 75 2.83 -0.30 4.59
N GLU A 76 1.53 -0.50 4.43
CA GLU A 76 0.98 -1.38 3.39
C GLU A 76 1.19 -0.78 1.98
N LEU A 77 0.93 0.52 1.79
CA LEU A 77 1.22 1.18 0.52
C LEU A 77 2.71 1.13 0.16
N MET A 78 3.61 1.31 1.13
CA MET A 78 5.05 1.13 0.91
C MET A 78 5.39 -0.30 0.50
N GLY A 79 4.76 -1.31 1.11
CA GLY A 79 4.98 -2.72 0.75
C GLY A 79 4.61 -3.00 -0.71
N MET A 80 3.53 -2.41 -1.20
CA MET A 80 3.10 -2.49 -2.60
C MET A 80 4.06 -1.75 -3.55
N LEU A 81 4.30 -0.46 -3.33
CA LEU A 81 5.09 0.41 -4.23
C LEU A 81 6.60 0.13 -4.24
N LEU A 82 7.08 -0.72 -3.34
CA LEU A 82 8.48 -1.14 -3.31
C LEU A 82 8.68 -2.58 -3.83
N ALA A 83 7.60 -3.30 -4.13
CA ALA A 83 7.63 -4.72 -4.43
C ALA A 83 8.36 -5.03 -5.75
N ASP A 84 8.18 -4.19 -6.77
CA ASP A 84 8.81 -4.34 -8.08
C ASP A 84 10.20 -3.67 -8.17
N LYS A 85 10.63 -3.01 -7.09
CA LYS A 85 11.87 -2.22 -6.97
C LYS A 85 11.93 -0.97 -7.85
N ASP A 86 10.83 -0.55 -8.47
CA ASP A 86 10.73 0.65 -9.30
C ASP A 86 9.87 1.72 -8.62
N PHE A 87 10.37 2.27 -7.50
CA PHE A 87 9.65 3.34 -6.79
C PHE A 87 9.78 4.66 -7.56
N ALA A 88 8.81 4.99 -8.40
CA ALA A 88 8.86 6.16 -9.28
C ALA A 88 8.70 7.48 -8.51
N ASP A 89 9.17 8.59 -9.10
CA ASP A 89 9.10 9.92 -8.45
C ASP A 89 7.66 10.34 -8.14
N LYS A 90 6.70 9.95 -8.97
CA LYS A 90 5.27 10.26 -8.75
C LYS A 90 4.69 9.49 -7.57
N GLU A 91 5.12 8.26 -7.35
CA GLU A 91 4.73 7.45 -6.20
C GLU A 91 5.38 7.96 -4.91
N ARG A 92 6.64 8.41 -4.99
CA ARG A 92 7.31 9.12 -3.88
C ARG A 92 6.54 10.37 -3.49
N GLN A 93 6.13 11.17 -4.46
CA GLN A 93 5.33 12.38 -4.23
C GLN A 93 3.96 12.03 -3.63
N PHE A 94 3.32 10.98 -4.11
CA PHE A 94 2.06 10.47 -3.56
C PHE A 94 2.22 10.11 -2.07
N MET A 95 3.23 9.30 -1.73
CA MET A 95 3.47 8.87 -0.35
C MET A 95 3.87 10.03 0.56
N GLN A 96 4.69 10.96 0.07
CA GLN A 96 5.06 12.16 0.82
C GLN A 96 3.83 13.03 1.11
N ARG A 97 2.93 13.19 0.14
CA ARG A 97 1.69 13.94 0.33
C ARG A 97 0.78 13.34 1.39
N LEU A 98 0.67 12.01 1.47
CA LEU A 98 -0.04 11.33 2.55
C LEU A 98 0.59 11.65 3.91
N ALA A 99 1.91 11.48 4.01
CA ALA A 99 2.65 11.73 5.25
C ALA A 99 2.51 13.18 5.73
N ASP A 100 2.61 14.15 4.82
CA ASP A 100 2.48 15.57 5.13
C ASP A 100 1.06 15.91 5.59
N THR A 101 0.04 15.40 4.89
CA THR A 101 -1.38 15.67 5.22
C THR A 101 -1.78 15.10 6.58
N TRP A 102 -1.27 13.92 6.92
CA TRP A 102 -1.52 13.26 8.21
C TRP A 102 -0.51 13.64 9.29
N GLN A 103 0.43 14.56 9.00
CA GLN A 103 1.46 15.05 9.92
C GLN A 103 2.27 13.90 10.55
N VAL A 104 2.62 12.91 9.73
CA VAL A 104 3.47 11.79 10.13
C VAL A 104 4.90 12.29 10.33
N ASP A 105 5.48 11.98 11.48
CA ASP A 105 6.82 12.45 11.79
C ASP A 105 7.84 11.90 10.76
N PRO A 106 8.79 12.70 10.27
CA PRO A 106 9.75 12.24 9.25
C PRO A 106 10.58 11.03 9.70
N SER A 107 10.91 10.91 10.99
CA SER A 107 11.63 9.75 11.53
C SER A 107 10.74 8.51 11.57
N GLU A 108 9.45 8.68 11.87
CA GLU A 108 8.44 7.63 11.82
C GLU A 108 8.23 7.14 10.38
N TYR A 109 8.05 8.05 9.42
CA TYR A 109 7.92 7.72 8.01
C TYR A 109 9.13 6.91 7.51
N ARG A 110 10.36 7.38 7.76
CA ARG A 110 11.59 6.64 7.41
C ARG A 110 11.63 5.25 8.05
N ARG A 111 11.16 5.11 9.28
CA ARG A 111 11.12 3.82 9.99
C ARG A 111 10.13 2.86 9.33
N LEU A 112 8.93 3.34 8.97
CA LEU A 112 7.92 2.53 8.28
C LEU A 112 8.42 2.08 6.90
N THR A 113 9.00 3.00 6.12
CA THR A 113 9.57 2.68 4.80
C THR A 113 10.70 1.65 4.92
N ARG A 114 11.61 1.80 5.89
CA ARG A 114 12.68 0.83 6.11
C ARG A 114 12.13 -0.54 6.46
N TRP A 115 11.17 -0.60 7.38
CA TRP A 115 10.55 -1.85 7.78
C TRP A 115 9.90 -2.58 6.59
N ALA A 116 9.19 -1.85 5.72
CA ALA A 116 8.58 -2.43 4.52
C ALA A 116 9.64 -3.03 3.58
N LYS A 117 10.77 -2.35 3.37
CA LYS A 117 11.90 -2.86 2.58
C LYS A 117 12.50 -4.12 3.19
N ASP A 118 12.82 -4.08 4.48
CA ASP A 118 13.43 -5.21 5.20
C ASP A 118 12.50 -6.45 5.12
N PHE A 119 11.18 -6.25 5.23
CA PHE A 119 10.20 -7.31 5.08
C PHE A 119 10.18 -7.91 3.65
N LEU A 120 10.17 -7.06 2.63
CA LEU A 120 10.22 -7.51 1.22
C LEU A 120 11.51 -8.28 0.91
N ASP A 121 12.64 -7.85 1.46
CA ASP A 121 13.92 -8.56 1.32
C ASP A 121 13.85 -9.95 1.96
N ILE A 122 13.28 -10.09 3.16
CA ILE A 122 13.06 -11.38 3.82
C ILE A 122 12.16 -12.29 2.99
N VAL A 123 11.05 -11.77 2.45
CA VAL A 123 10.13 -12.56 1.61
C VAL A 123 10.83 -13.01 0.33
N THR A 124 11.57 -12.11 -0.32
CA THR A 124 12.35 -12.40 -1.52
C THR A 124 13.39 -13.50 -1.25
N ASP A 125 14.11 -13.41 -0.13
CA ASP A 125 15.06 -14.44 0.29
C ASP A 125 14.37 -15.77 0.57
N GLY A 126 13.18 -15.74 1.17
CA GLY A 126 12.32 -16.92 1.35
C GLY A 126 12.06 -17.65 0.03
N TYR A 127 11.62 -16.92 -1.01
CA TYR A 127 11.39 -17.48 -2.35
C TYR A 127 12.67 -18.04 -2.99
N ARG A 128 13.84 -17.41 -2.77
CA ARG A 128 15.12 -17.94 -3.26
C ARG A 128 15.51 -19.26 -2.61
N LEU A 129 15.19 -19.44 -1.33
CA LEU A 129 15.53 -20.65 -0.57
C LEU A 129 14.64 -21.83 -0.92
N VAL A 130 13.33 -21.63 -1.09
CA VAL A 130 12.38 -22.71 -1.41
C VAL A 130 12.35 -23.06 -2.90
N GLY A 131 12.93 -22.21 -3.75
CA GLY A 131 12.88 -22.31 -5.20
C GLY A 131 11.63 -21.64 -5.78
N PRO A 132 11.62 -21.29 -7.08
CA PRO A 132 10.42 -20.80 -7.73
C PRO A 132 9.30 -21.84 -7.61
N LEU A 133 8.05 -21.39 -7.51
CA LEU A 133 6.91 -22.29 -7.71
C LEU A 133 7.11 -22.95 -9.08
N GLU A 134 7.31 -24.27 -9.12
CA GLU A 134 7.27 -25.00 -10.39
C GLU A 134 5.88 -24.73 -10.97
N GLU A 135 5.82 -23.99 -12.09
CA GLU A 135 4.61 -23.87 -12.88
C GLU A 135 4.20 -25.30 -13.25
N GLY A 136 3.06 -25.72 -12.69
CA GLY A 136 2.55 -27.07 -12.84
C GLY A 136 2.52 -27.50 -14.30
N ARG A 137 3.07 -28.68 -14.54
CA ARG A 137 2.88 -29.46 -15.78
C ARG A 137 1.42 -29.81 -16.01
#